data_AF-A0A4Q1VMH1-F1
#
_entry.id   AF-A0A4Q1VMH1-F1
#
_cell.length_a   1.000
_cell.length_b   1.000
_cell.length_c   1.000
_cell.angle_alpha   90.00
_cell.angle_beta   90.00
_cell.angle_gamma   90.00
#
_symmetry.space_group_name_H-M   'P 1'
#
loop_
_entity.id
_entity.type
_entity.pdbx_description
1 polymer ?
#
loop_
_entity_poly.entity_id
_entity_poly.type
_entity_poly.pdbx_seq_one_letter_code
_entity_poly.pdbx_strand_id
1 'polypeptide(L)'
;MKALLSAAALSIFTLSAQQVRAEPVNLTLKLVDEAGKPIAGQALRVVLGSEAEASAPGAGQHLSTDAGGVVRMTAEATIDRRSVSSTSAFARHPAEHLVVGVELDLIGRRALYRVRLDQTKAGTVGQINAFLPGAGGRFDLPLAFHADTQSWSLPDDPAGLRLTGIGAELKAHSMEGSAETARRVTLTIAKQAFKRR
;
A
#
# COMPACT_ATOMS: atom_id res chain seq x y z
N MET A 1 -13.67 63.46 17.18
CA MET A 1 -14.19 62.33 16.36
C MET A 1 -13.76 62.52 14.91
N LYS A 2 -13.49 61.40 14.21
CA LYS A 2 -12.94 61.22 12.83
C LYS A 2 -11.42 60.97 12.82
N ALA A 3 -10.97 59.75 13.17
CA ALA A 3 -10.91 58.52 12.36
C ALA A 3 -9.66 58.47 11.45
N LEU A 4 -8.58 57.91 12.02
CA LEU A 4 -7.39 57.47 11.30
C LEU A 4 -7.72 56.14 10.61
N LEU A 5 -7.60 56.10 9.28
CA LEU A 5 -7.66 54.88 8.48
C LEU A 5 -6.32 54.16 8.58
N SER A 6 -6.24 53.12 9.42
CA SER A 6 -5.14 52.15 9.36
C SER A 6 -5.38 51.21 8.18
N ALA A 7 -4.51 51.30 7.17
CA ALA A 7 -4.42 50.32 6.10
C ALA A 7 -3.86 49.01 6.69
N ALA A 8 -4.71 48.00 6.83
CA ALA A 8 -4.29 46.65 7.16
C ALA A 8 -3.54 46.07 5.95
N ALA A 9 -2.23 45.84 6.11
CA ALA A 9 -1.44 45.07 5.18
C ALA A 9 -1.90 43.60 5.23
N LEU A 10 -2.69 43.20 4.24
CA LEU A 10 -3.12 41.83 4.06
C LEU A 10 -1.93 41.03 3.51
N SER A 11 -1.13 40.44 4.41
CA SER A 11 -0.08 39.49 4.04
C SER A 11 -0.74 38.23 3.50
N ILE A 12 -0.85 38.14 2.17
CA ILE A 12 -1.25 36.91 1.47
C ILE A 12 -0.09 35.93 1.64
N PHE A 13 -0.20 35.04 2.63
CA PHE A 13 0.60 33.83 2.67
C PHE A 13 0.19 32.97 1.48
N THR A 14 0.94 33.06 0.37
CA THR A 14 0.92 32.02 -0.65
C THR A 14 1.51 30.77 -0.01
N LEU A 15 0.65 29.93 0.56
CA LEU A 15 0.98 28.53 0.81
C LEU A 15 1.35 27.94 -0.56
N SER A 16 2.64 27.78 -0.80
CA SER A 16 3.13 26.95 -1.89
C SER A 16 2.62 25.54 -1.60
N ALA A 17 1.45 25.20 -2.13
CA ALA A 17 0.95 23.85 -2.14
C ALA A 17 2.03 23.02 -2.83
N GLN A 18 2.73 22.20 -2.04
CA GLN A 18 3.73 21.29 -2.55
C GLN A 18 3.01 20.41 -3.56
N GLN A 19 3.31 20.61 -4.84
CA GLN A 19 2.54 20.07 -5.94
C GLN A 19 2.69 18.55 -5.88
N VAL A 20 1.65 17.88 -5.38
CA VAL A 20 1.57 16.43 -5.35
C VAL A 20 1.52 15.97 -6.80
N ARG A 21 2.68 15.58 -7.33
CA ARG A 21 2.82 15.24 -8.74
C ARG A 21 2.61 13.74 -8.89
N ALA A 22 1.71 13.38 -9.81
CA ALA A 22 1.62 12.01 -10.28
C ALA A 22 2.82 11.72 -11.19
N GLU A 23 3.46 10.57 -10.99
CA GLU A 23 4.62 10.12 -11.76
C GLU A 23 4.34 8.76 -12.40
N PRO A 24 4.93 8.45 -13.56
CA PRO A 24 4.77 7.15 -14.20
C PRO A 24 5.45 6.05 -13.38
N VAL A 25 4.66 5.04 -12.98
CA VAL A 25 5.12 3.85 -12.27
C VAL A 25 4.92 2.62 -13.13
N ASN A 26 6.02 1.89 -13.37
CA ASN A 26 6.05 0.58 -13.99
C ASN A 26 6.10 -0.50 -12.91
N LEU A 27 4.98 -1.19 -12.68
CA LEU A 27 4.88 -2.27 -11.71
C LEU A 27 5.08 -3.63 -12.39
N THR A 28 5.90 -4.47 -11.76
CA THR A 28 5.93 -5.92 -11.96
C THR A 28 5.55 -6.59 -10.64
N LEU A 29 4.40 -7.25 -10.60
CA LEU A 29 3.91 -8.02 -9.45
C LEU A 29 3.96 -9.51 -9.78
N LYS A 30 4.67 -10.30 -8.98
CA LYS A 30 4.64 -11.76 -9.04
C LYS A 30 3.86 -12.33 -7.87
N LEU A 31 2.91 -13.21 -8.16
CA LEU A 31 2.13 -13.95 -7.19
C LEU A 31 2.56 -15.42 -7.19
N VAL A 32 2.90 -15.92 -6.02
CA VAL A 32 3.31 -17.32 -5.80
C VAL A 32 2.51 -17.93 -4.65
N ASP A 33 2.52 -19.26 -4.53
CA ASP A 33 2.03 -19.96 -3.34
C ASP A 33 3.12 -20.01 -2.24
N GLU A 34 2.80 -20.65 -1.12
CA GLU A 34 3.74 -20.82 0.01
C GLU A 34 5.03 -21.56 -0.37
N ALA A 35 4.98 -22.44 -1.37
CA ALA A 35 6.12 -23.18 -1.88
C ALA A 35 6.93 -22.37 -2.91
N GLY A 36 6.50 -21.16 -3.25
CA GLY A 36 7.12 -20.30 -4.25
C GLY A 36 6.73 -20.65 -5.70
N LYS A 37 5.75 -21.54 -5.90
CA LYS A 37 5.24 -21.87 -7.23
C LYS A 37 4.35 -20.73 -7.74
N PRO A 38 4.49 -20.31 -9.00
CA PRO A 38 3.62 -19.29 -9.58
C PRO A 38 2.13 -19.65 -9.52
N ILE A 39 1.30 -18.65 -9.19
CA ILE A 39 -0.16 -18.76 -9.26
C ILE A 39 -0.63 -18.09 -10.56
N ALA A 40 -0.91 -18.89 -11.58
CA ALA A 40 -1.38 -18.43 -12.88
C ALA A 40 -2.90 -18.22 -12.94
N GLY A 41 -3.36 -17.29 -13.78
CA GLY A 41 -4.78 -17.03 -14.02
C GLY A 41 -5.54 -16.43 -12.84
N GLN A 42 -4.83 -15.98 -11.79
CA GLN A 42 -5.45 -15.38 -10.62
C GLN A 42 -5.92 -13.97 -10.96
N ALA A 43 -7.24 -13.78 -10.98
CA ALA A 43 -7.86 -12.46 -11.05
C ALA A 43 -7.52 -11.65 -9.79
N LEU A 44 -7.16 -10.40 -9.97
CA LEU A 44 -6.78 -9.46 -8.92
C LEU A 44 -7.06 -8.02 -9.34
N ARG A 45 -7.24 -7.13 -8.37
CA ARG A 45 -7.30 -5.68 -8.60
C ARG A 45 -6.02 -5.06 -8.06
N VAL A 46 -5.36 -4.22 -8.85
CA VAL A 46 -4.15 -3.51 -8.43
C VAL A 46 -4.39 -2.01 -8.47
N VAL A 47 -3.97 -1.33 -7.40
CA VAL A 47 -4.01 0.12 -7.26
C VAL A 47 -2.61 0.64 -6.93
N LEU A 48 -2.20 1.74 -7.55
CA LEU A 48 -0.98 2.47 -7.22
C LEU A 48 -1.38 3.86 -6.72
N GLY A 49 -0.80 4.31 -5.61
CA GLY A 49 -1.02 5.66 -5.09
C GLY A 49 -0.84 5.78 -3.58
N SER A 50 -1.58 6.69 -2.97
CA SER A 50 -1.68 6.88 -1.52
C SER A 50 -2.51 5.79 -0.84
N GLU A 51 -2.44 5.71 0.50
CA GLU A 51 -3.31 4.81 1.27
C GLU A 51 -4.81 5.10 1.02
N ALA A 52 -5.18 6.37 0.91
CA ALA A 52 -6.57 6.79 0.70
C ALA A 52 -7.11 6.33 -0.66
N GLU A 53 -6.28 6.41 -1.71
CA GLU A 53 -6.62 5.97 -3.07
C GLU A 53 -6.68 4.45 -3.15
N ALA A 54 -5.67 3.74 -2.61
CA ALA A 54 -5.63 2.28 -2.58
C ALA A 54 -6.88 1.68 -1.93
N SER A 55 -7.39 2.33 -0.88
CA SER A 55 -8.55 1.87 -0.12
C SER A 55 -9.89 2.07 -0.81
N ALA A 56 -9.96 2.86 -1.88
CA ALA A 56 -11.23 3.12 -2.56
C ALA A 56 -11.72 1.86 -3.30
N PRO A 57 -13.03 1.52 -3.20
CA PRO A 57 -13.57 0.27 -3.74
C PRO A 57 -13.48 0.14 -5.26
N GLY A 58 -13.51 1.28 -5.97
CA GLY A 58 -13.47 1.34 -7.43
C GLY A 58 -12.12 1.75 -8.01
N ALA A 59 -11.08 1.95 -7.21
CA ALA A 59 -9.79 2.40 -7.71
C ALA A 59 -9.00 1.26 -8.36
N GLY A 60 -8.06 1.60 -9.25
CA GLY A 60 -7.11 0.65 -9.85
C GLY A 60 -7.65 -0.13 -11.04
N GLN A 61 -6.92 -1.17 -11.41
CA GLN A 61 -7.16 -1.98 -12.61
C GLN A 61 -7.36 -3.44 -12.24
N HIS A 62 -8.35 -4.08 -12.88
CA HIS A 62 -8.57 -5.51 -12.77
C HIS A 62 -7.70 -6.23 -13.78
N LEU A 63 -6.87 -7.15 -13.30
CA LEU A 63 -5.88 -7.89 -14.08
C LEU A 63 -5.92 -9.36 -13.69
N SER A 64 -5.22 -10.19 -14.47
CA SER A 64 -5.02 -11.59 -14.14
C SER A 64 -3.55 -11.95 -14.32
N THR A 65 -3.02 -12.80 -13.46
CA THR A 65 -1.64 -13.26 -13.56
C THR A 65 -1.42 -14.12 -14.82
N ASP A 66 -0.27 -13.92 -15.47
CA ASP A 66 0.16 -14.75 -16.59
C ASP A 66 0.56 -16.17 -16.13
N ALA A 67 1.02 -17.02 -17.06
CA ALA A 67 1.47 -18.38 -16.75
C ALA A 67 2.64 -18.42 -15.75
N GLY A 68 3.43 -17.35 -15.67
CA GLY A 68 4.52 -17.17 -14.70
C GLY A 68 4.08 -16.57 -13.37
N GLY A 69 2.76 -16.39 -13.15
CA GLY A 69 2.20 -15.75 -11.97
C GLY A 69 2.44 -14.25 -11.94
N VAL A 70 2.72 -13.61 -13.08
CA VAL A 70 3.14 -12.21 -13.14
C VAL A 70 2.04 -11.31 -13.71
N VAL A 71 1.92 -10.12 -13.13
CA VAL A 71 1.18 -8.99 -13.67
C VAL A 71 2.15 -7.84 -13.91
N ARG A 72 2.01 -7.18 -15.05
CA ARG A 72 2.75 -5.96 -15.39
C ARG A 72 1.75 -4.86 -15.68
N MET A 73 1.99 -3.67 -15.13
CA MET A 73 1.18 -2.49 -15.44
C MET A 73 2.05 -1.24 -15.44
N THR A 74 1.57 -0.24 -16.17
CA THR A 74 2.07 1.13 -16.09
C THR A 74 0.90 2.02 -15.73
N ALA A 75 1.07 2.86 -14.71
CA ALA A 75 0.08 3.87 -14.35
C ALA A 75 0.77 5.07 -13.69
N GLU A 76 0.11 6.22 -13.77
CA GLU A 76 0.49 7.40 -13.00
C GLU A 76 0.09 7.18 -11.54
N ALA A 77 1.01 7.47 -10.62
CA ALA A 77 0.74 7.38 -9.19
C ALA A 77 1.35 8.55 -8.45
N THR A 78 0.65 9.01 -7.41
CA THR A 78 1.20 9.98 -6.48
C THR A 78 2.30 9.34 -5.64
N ILE A 79 3.50 9.95 -5.69
CA ILE A 79 4.61 9.60 -4.79
C ILE A 79 4.68 10.63 -3.68
N ASP A 80 4.39 10.20 -2.46
CA ASP A 80 4.48 11.07 -1.29
C ASP A 80 5.94 11.16 -0.80
N ARG A 81 6.30 12.25 -0.11
CA ARG A 81 7.61 12.41 0.53
C ARG A 81 7.41 12.52 2.02
N ARG A 82 7.96 11.56 2.76
CA ARG A 82 7.82 11.52 4.22
C ARG A 82 9.15 11.29 4.92
N SER A 83 9.13 11.49 6.23
CA SER A 83 10.29 11.28 7.08
C SER A 83 10.10 9.98 7.85
N VAL A 84 10.97 8.99 7.62
CA VAL A 84 10.90 7.65 8.26
C VAL A 84 12.04 7.48 9.25
N SER A 85 11.77 6.87 10.41
CA SER A 85 12.81 6.53 11.39
C SER A 85 13.54 5.28 10.92
N SER A 86 14.88 5.31 10.87
CA SER A 86 15.68 4.09 10.68
C SER A 86 16.31 3.74 12.02
N THR A 87 15.99 2.55 12.55
CA THR A 87 16.61 1.81 13.68
C THR A 87 16.89 2.54 15.02
N SER A 88 17.18 3.83 15.02
CA SER A 88 17.23 4.76 16.14
C SER A 88 16.06 5.74 16.04
N ALA A 89 15.34 5.95 17.15
CA ALA A 89 14.22 6.89 17.23
C ALA A 89 14.59 8.36 16.92
N PHE A 90 15.89 8.67 16.85
CA PHE A 90 16.42 10.02 16.68
C PHE A 90 16.91 10.31 15.27
N ALA A 91 17.13 9.29 14.43
CA ALA A 91 17.57 9.46 13.05
C ALA A 91 16.38 9.25 12.11
N ARG A 92 15.90 10.35 11.52
CA ARG A 92 14.90 10.30 10.46
C ARG A 92 15.52 10.53 9.10
N HIS A 93 15.05 9.78 8.11
CA HIS A 93 15.51 9.85 6.74
C HIS A 93 14.37 10.29 5.84
N PRO A 94 14.62 11.17 4.85
CA PRO A 94 13.65 11.41 3.81
C PRO A 94 13.43 10.12 3.01
N ALA A 95 12.17 9.81 2.77
CA ALA A 95 11.72 8.67 1.99
C ALA A 95 10.68 9.10 0.97
N GLU A 96 10.77 8.53 -0.21
CA GLU A 96 9.69 8.55 -1.18
C GLU A 96 8.75 7.37 -0.89
N HIS A 97 7.46 7.65 -0.83
CA HIS A 97 6.46 6.73 -0.33
C HIS A 97 5.41 6.43 -1.41
N LEU A 98 5.14 5.15 -1.60
CA LEU A 98 4.10 4.64 -2.50
C LEU A 98 3.37 3.47 -1.83
N VAL A 99 2.07 3.37 -2.10
CA VAL A 99 1.26 2.20 -1.74
C VAL A 99 0.87 1.45 -3.01
N VAL A 100 1.12 0.15 -3.01
CA VAL A 100 0.56 -0.79 -3.98
C VAL A 100 -0.53 -1.59 -3.28
N GLY A 101 -1.79 -1.32 -3.62
CA GLY A 101 -2.93 -2.11 -3.18
C GLY A 101 -3.13 -3.30 -4.10
N VAL A 102 -3.15 -4.52 -3.56
CA VAL A 102 -3.44 -5.75 -4.31
C VAL A 102 -4.63 -6.44 -3.66
N GLU A 103 -5.74 -6.54 -4.39
CA GLU A 103 -6.92 -7.22 -3.90
C GLU A 103 -6.85 -8.72 -4.19
N LEU A 104 -6.96 -9.53 -3.14
CA LEU A 104 -6.93 -10.99 -3.20
C LEU A 104 -8.01 -11.59 -2.29
N ASP A 105 -8.28 -12.88 -2.48
CA ASP A 105 -9.13 -13.65 -1.58
C ASP A 105 -8.41 -13.97 -0.26
N LEU A 106 -9.10 -13.66 0.83
CA LEU A 106 -8.78 -14.02 2.21
C LEU A 106 -9.94 -14.86 2.76
N ILE A 107 -9.86 -16.19 2.60
CA ILE A 107 -10.82 -17.16 3.16
C ILE A 107 -12.26 -16.86 2.67
N GLY A 108 -12.43 -16.75 1.36
CA GLY A 108 -13.73 -16.46 0.75
C GLY A 108 -14.18 -15.00 0.85
N ARG A 109 -13.31 -14.10 1.35
CA ARG A 109 -13.58 -12.67 1.46
C ARG A 109 -12.61 -11.87 0.63
N ARG A 110 -13.08 -10.79 0.02
CA ARG A 110 -12.22 -9.81 -0.65
C ARG A 110 -11.40 -9.07 0.40
N ALA A 111 -10.08 -9.06 0.26
CA ALA A 111 -9.18 -8.29 1.09
C ALA A 111 -8.21 -7.48 0.23
N LEU A 112 -7.95 -6.24 0.63
CA LEU A 112 -6.91 -5.41 0.02
C LEU A 112 -5.61 -5.57 0.82
N TYR A 113 -4.61 -6.13 0.17
CA TYR A 113 -3.24 -6.17 0.66
C TYR A 113 -2.55 -4.87 0.28
N ARG A 114 -2.34 -3.98 1.25
CA ARG A 114 -1.59 -2.74 1.03
C ARG A 114 -0.11 -3.01 1.26
N VAL A 115 0.67 -2.93 0.19
CA VAL A 115 2.12 -2.94 0.23
C VAL A 115 2.61 -1.51 0.28
N ARG A 116 3.07 -1.07 1.45
CA ARG A 116 3.75 0.22 1.64
C ARG A 116 5.21 0.08 1.25
N LEU A 117 5.69 0.99 0.41
CA LEU A 117 7.07 1.08 0.00
C LEU A 117 7.62 2.45 0.42
N ASP A 118 8.73 2.43 1.15
CA ASP A 118 9.51 3.62 1.48
C ASP A 118 10.89 3.49 0.83
N GLN A 119 11.15 4.29 -0.20
CA GLN A 119 12.46 4.37 -0.83
C GLN A 119 13.33 5.40 -0.11
N THR A 120 14.44 4.92 0.44
CA THR A 120 15.46 5.76 1.09
C THR A 120 16.80 5.61 0.36
N LYS A 121 17.81 6.37 0.77
CA LYS A 121 19.19 6.17 0.30
C LYS A 121 19.77 4.79 0.62
N ALA A 122 19.25 4.13 1.67
CA ALA A 122 19.71 2.79 2.08
C ALA A 122 19.00 1.65 1.32
N GLY A 123 17.99 1.97 0.51
CA GLY A 123 17.16 1.00 -0.20
C GLY A 123 15.67 1.16 0.09
N THR A 124 14.89 0.24 -0.47
CA THR A 124 13.43 0.19 -0.29
C THR A 124 13.09 -0.61 0.96
N VAL A 125 12.21 -0.05 1.80
CA VAL A 125 11.57 -0.77 2.91
C VAL A 125 10.12 -1.07 2.52
N GLY A 126 9.75 -2.34 2.62
CA GLY A 126 8.42 -2.83 2.26
C GLY A 126 7.67 -3.39 3.47
N GLN A 127 6.39 -3.04 3.59
CA GLN A 127 5.48 -3.64 4.58
C GLN A 127 4.17 -4.02 3.91
N ILE A 128 3.60 -5.15 4.28
CA ILE A 128 2.30 -5.62 3.79
C ILE A 128 1.31 -5.74 4.96
N ASN A 129 0.08 -5.25 4.76
CA ASN A 129 -1.03 -5.42 5.69
C ASN A 129 -2.32 -5.72 4.90
N ALA A 130 -3.22 -6.50 5.49
CA ALA A 130 -4.51 -6.84 4.89
C ALA A 130 -5.65 -6.02 5.51
N PHE A 131 -6.53 -5.52 4.65
CA PHE A 131 -7.71 -4.74 5.03
C PHE A 131 -8.96 -5.33 4.38
N LEU A 132 -10.04 -5.41 5.14
CA LEU A 132 -11.36 -5.80 4.66
C LEU A 132 -12.21 -4.56 4.33
N PRO A 133 -13.22 -4.72 3.44
CA PRO A 133 -14.15 -3.64 3.16
C PRO A 133 -15.02 -3.33 4.37
N GLY A 134 -15.11 -2.05 4.74
CA GLY A 134 -16.08 -1.54 5.70
C GLY A 134 -17.46 -1.31 5.07
N ALA A 135 -18.38 -0.69 5.83
CA ALA A 135 -19.77 -0.48 5.42
C ALA A 135 -19.94 0.32 4.11
N GLY A 136 -18.98 1.19 3.78
CA GLY A 136 -18.95 1.94 2.53
C GLY A 136 -18.18 1.26 1.38
N GLY A 137 -17.82 -0.02 1.53
CA GLY A 137 -17.01 -0.78 0.57
C GLY A 137 -15.52 -0.38 0.52
N ARG A 138 -15.13 0.72 1.17
CA ARG A 138 -13.72 1.10 1.33
C ARG A 138 -12.98 0.04 2.14
N PHE A 139 -11.80 -0.33 1.69
CA PHE A 139 -10.97 -1.33 2.36
C PHE A 139 -10.20 -0.71 3.52
N ASP A 140 -10.87 -0.35 4.61
CA ASP A 140 -10.31 0.40 5.74
C ASP A 140 -10.32 -0.36 7.07
N LEU A 141 -10.82 -1.59 7.11
CA LEU A 141 -10.84 -2.42 8.31
C LEU A 141 -9.61 -3.33 8.38
N PRO A 142 -8.56 -3.01 9.16
CA PRO A 142 -7.39 -3.88 9.27
C PRO A 142 -7.76 -5.19 9.98
N LEU A 143 -7.04 -6.26 9.67
CA LEU A 143 -7.05 -7.45 10.54
C LEU A 143 -6.55 -7.09 11.94
N ALA A 144 -7.22 -7.59 12.98
CA ALA A 144 -6.82 -7.34 14.35
C ALA A 144 -5.71 -8.33 14.75
N PHE A 145 -4.57 -7.82 15.19
CA PHE A 145 -3.46 -8.63 15.69
C PHE A 145 -3.57 -8.86 17.19
N HIS A 146 -3.42 -10.11 17.61
CA HIS A 146 -3.48 -10.56 19.01
C HIS A 146 -2.07 -10.95 19.43
N ALA A 147 -1.41 -10.07 20.19
CA ALA A 147 0.01 -10.20 20.52
C ALA A 147 0.31 -11.38 21.46
N ASP A 148 -0.64 -11.74 22.32
CA ASP A 148 -0.58 -12.87 23.26
C ASP A 148 -0.46 -14.24 22.56
N THR A 149 -1.12 -14.37 21.41
CA THR A 149 -1.22 -15.61 20.63
C THR A 149 -0.49 -15.53 19.29
N GLN A 150 0.09 -14.37 18.96
CA GLN A 150 0.70 -14.06 17.67
C GLN A 150 -0.20 -14.44 16.50
N SER A 151 -1.49 -14.11 16.61
CA SER A 151 -2.51 -14.48 15.64
C SER A 151 -3.30 -13.27 15.16
N TRP A 152 -4.06 -13.45 14.08
CA TRP A 152 -4.95 -12.41 13.55
C TRP A 152 -6.40 -12.85 13.64
N SER A 153 -7.32 -11.90 13.74
CA SER A 153 -8.74 -12.15 13.53
C SER A 153 -9.33 -11.19 12.51
N LEU A 154 -10.48 -11.59 12.00
CA LEU A 154 -11.33 -10.72 11.21
C LEU A 154 -11.85 -9.60 12.13
N PRO A 155 -11.92 -8.35 11.63
CA PRO A 155 -12.35 -7.19 12.41
C PRO A 155 -13.84 -7.26 12.82
N ASP A 156 -14.67 -7.95 12.05
CA ASP A 156 -16.09 -8.16 12.31
C ASP A 156 -16.40 -9.42 13.12
N ASP A 157 -15.40 -10.28 13.34
CA ASP A 157 -15.51 -11.47 14.18
C ASP A 157 -14.24 -11.67 15.03
N PRO A 158 -14.01 -10.81 16.04
CA PRO A 158 -12.78 -10.83 16.84
C PRO A 158 -12.69 -12.03 17.79
N ALA A 159 -13.78 -12.73 18.04
CA ALA A 159 -13.83 -13.96 18.85
C ALA A 159 -13.82 -15.24 18.00
N GLY A 160 -13.94 -15.12 16.68
CA GLY A 160 -13.97 -16.24 15.75
C GLY A 160 -12.61 -16.79 15.36
N LEU A 161 -12.50 -17.24 14.11
CA LEU A 161 -11.34 -17.97 13.60
C LEU A 161 -10.05 -17.16 13.79
N ARG A 162 -9.08 -17.77 14.48
CA ARG A 162 -7.72 -17.25 14.58
C ARG A 162 -6.91 -17.65 13.36
N LEU A 163 -6.35 -16.65 12.70
CA LEU A 163 -5.50 -16.79 11.53
C LEU A 163 -4.04 -16.81 11.95
N THR A 164 -3.24 -17.70 11.37
CA THR A 164 -1.79 -17.79 11.60
C THR A 164 -0.99 -16.74 10.85
N GLY A 165 -1.66 -15.90 10.06
CA GLY A 165 -1.08 -14.86 9.23
C GLY A 165 -2.16 -13.99 8.61
N ILE A 166 -1.76 -13.04 7.76
CA ILE A 166 -2.70 -12.16 7.06
C ILE A 166 -3.15 -12.73 5.70
N GLY A 167 -2.70 -13.94 5.34
CA GLY A 167 -3.09 -14.63 4.10
C GLY A 167 -2.19 -14.36 2.90
N ALA A 168 -1.24 -13.43 3.06
CA ALA A 168 -0.18 -13.23 2.10
C ALA A 168 1.07 -12.66 2.79
N GLU A 169 2.23 -12.89 2.18
CA GLU A 169 3.52 -12.44 2.66
C GLU A 169 4.28 -11.73 1.54
N LEU A 170 4.93 -10.61 1.86
CA LEU A 170 5.79 -9.89 0.93
C LEU A 170 7.18 -10.53 0.93
N LYS A 171 7.48 -11.33 -0.10
CA LYS A 171 8.75 -12.06 -0.22
C LYS A 171 9.88 -11.21 -0.80
N ALA A 172 9.55 -10.32 -1.73
CA ALA A 172 10.51 -9.42 -2.34
C ALA A 172 9.84 -8.10 -2.69
N HIS A 173 10.58 -7.01 -2.57
CA HIS A 173 10.11 -5.68 -2.93
C HIS A 173 11.29 -4.80 -3.37
N SER A 174 11.04 -3.93 -4.34
CA SER A 174 11.92 -2.81 -4.67
C SER A 174 11.12 -1.68 -5.30
N MET A 175 11.61 -0.45 -5.08
CA MET A 175 11.15 0.77 -5.73
C MET A 175 12.38 1.56 -6.17
N GLU A 176 12.61 1.65 -7.47
CA GLU A 176 13.79 2.28 -8.05
C GLU A 176 13.41 3.33 -9.08
N GLY A 177 14.37 4.18 -9.45
CA GLY A 177 14.16 5.25 -10.43
C GLY A 177 13.51 6.48 -9.82
N SER A 178 13.09 7.39 -10.70
CA SER A 178 12.62 8.74 -10.38
C SER A 178 11.53 9.19 -11.36
N ALA A 179 10.97 10.38 -11.14
CA ALA A 179 10.03 11.02 -12.05
C ALA A 179 10.57 11.12 -13.49
N GLU A 180 11.88 11.33 -13.67
CA GLU A 180 12.52 11.50 -14.98
C GLU A 180 12.78 10.17 -15.70
N THR A 181 12.99 9.10 -14.95
CA THR A 181 13.41 7.78 -15.47
C THR A 181 12.29 6.75 -15.47
N ALA A 182 11.09 7.15 -15.04
CA ALA A 182 9.98 6.30 -14.64
C ALA A 182 10.32 5.40 -13.45
N ARG A 183 9.42 5.37 -12.47
CA ARG A 183 9.61 4.61 -11.24
C ARG A 183 9.34 3.14 -11.52
N ARG A 184 10.29 2.26 -11.21
CA ARG A 184 10.16 0.80 -11.37
C ARG A 184 9.87 0.17 -10.02
N VAL A 185 8.74 -0.53 -9.92
CA VAL A 185 8.33 -1.24 -8.72
C VAL A 185 8.29 -2.73 -9.01
N THR A 186 8.99 -3.53 -8.21
CA THR A 186 8.94 -4.99 -8.30
C THR A 186 8.46 -5.56 -6.99
N LEU A 187 7.42 -6.40 -7.03
CA LEU A 187 6.87 -7.07 -5.86
C LEU A 187 6.79 -8.57 -6.11
N THR A 188 7.09 -9.36 -5.07
CA THR A 188 6.72 -10.78 -5.01
C THR A 188 5.88 -11.00 -3.76
N ILE A 189 4.64 -11.45 -3.94
CA ILE A 189 3.72 -11.78 -2.87
C ILE A 189 3.49 -13.30 -2.89
N ALA A 190 3.68 -13.95 -1.74
CA ALA A 190 3.31 -15.34 -1.54
C ALA A 190 1.94 -15.43 -0.86
N LYS A 191 0.98 -16.08 -1.49
CA LYS A 191 -0.34 -16.35 -0.89
C LYS A 191 -0.19 -17.49 0.12
N GLN A 192 -0.66 -17.26 1.33
CA GLN A 192 -0.65 -18.26 2.40
C GLN A 192 -1.91 -19.13 2.35
N ALA A 193 -1.74 -20.41 2.66
CA ALA A 193 -2.82 -21.35 2.87
C ALA A 193 -3.16 -21.35 4.36
N PHE A 194 -4.41 -21.05 4.69
CA PHE A 194 -4.86 -21.15 6.08
C PHE A 194 -5.12 -22.61 6.42
N LYS A 195 -4.39 -23.09 7.43
CA LYS A 195 -4.79 -24.31 8.15
C LYS A 195 -5.77 -23.88 9.24
N ARG A 196 -6.97 -24.46 9.24
CA ARG A 196 -7.88 -24.36 10.39
C ARG A 196 -7.14 -24.98 11.58
N ARG A 197 -6.94 -24.22 12.66
CA ARG A 197 -6.53 -24.75 13.96
C ARG A 197 -7.77 -25.09 14.77
#